data_AF-A0A8H2JQF7-F1
#
_entry.id   AF-A0A8H2JQF7-F1
#
_cell.length_a   1.000
_cell.length_b   1.000
_cell.length_c   1.000
_cell.angle_alpha   90.00
_cell.angle_beta   90.00
_cell.angle_gamma   90.00
#
_symmetry.space_group_name_H-M   'P 1'
#
loop_
_entity.id
_entity.type
_entity.pdbx_description
1 polymer ?
#
loop_
_entity_poly.entity_id
_entity_poly.type
_entity_poly.pdbx_seq_one_letter_code
_entity_poly.pdbx_strand_id
1 'polypeptide(L)'
;MAFELFDFKNQPITFGDLDNKAFWCRHGEKQEEAFIKAFTSLQQQKRVKSDEILAIHPSKHSNPYHPDLIINNQFIGEVKTKNSPLFMANTYGINPQFALTMDLKDSFNYERLLNNGTDITIYIWVKWEAMIMKTKYNQYRVKQLAGVWRTPFSTLREHELKSPPPIHWYKEPFRKPPEYSVSDEQHNVWVNELINFEPRLLDHNSYSVKNITSKGYSNDKNQLYTSGHSSCSYVFDLSNSDVFTELYSNVLR
;
A
#
# COMPACT_ATOMS: atom_id res chain seq x y z
N MET A 1 -15.23 7.37 19.58
CA MET A 1 -14.80 6.95 18.24
C MET A 1 -15.08 8.09 17.27
N ALA A 2 -14.14 8.46 16.40
CA ALA A 2 -14.31 9.60 15.51
C ALA A 2 -15.25 9.30 14.33
N PHE A 3 -15.48 8.01 14.04
CA PHE A 3 -16.38 7.53 13.00
C PHE A 3 -16.76 6.06 13.23
N GLU A 4 -17.78 5.60 12.50
CA GLU A 4 -18.28 4.23 12.42
C GLU A 4 -18.22 3.74 10.97
N LEU A 5 -17.89 2.47 10.76
CA LEU A 5 -17.81 1.84 9.44
C LEU A 5 -18.95 0.82 9.28
N PHE A 6 -19.47 0.70 8.06
CA PHE A 6 -20.53 -0.26 7.75
C PHE A 6 -20.28 -0.97 6.41
N ASP A 7 -20.73 -2.22 6.35
CA ASP A 7 -20.69 -3.06 5.15
C ASP A 7 -21.85 -2.77 4.17
N PHE A 8 -22.00 -3.63 3.16
CA PHE A 8 -23.08 -3.54 2.16
C PHE A 8 -24.48 -3.91 2.64
N LYS A 9 -24.57 -4.59 3.79
CA LYS A 9 -25.82 -4.87 4.49
C LYS A 9 -26.07 -3.84 5.59
N ASN A 10 -25.30 -2.75 5.62
CA ASN A 10 -25.35 -1.70 6.65
C ASN A 10 -25.14 -2.25 8.06
N GLN A 11 -24.36 -3.32 8.19
CA GLN A 11 -23.90 -3.87 9.47
C GLN A 11 -22.63 -3.15 9.90
N PRO A 12 -22.49 -2.79 11.19
CA PRO A 12 -21.25 -2.21 11.71
C PRO A 12 -20.07 -3.16 11.51
N ILE A 13 -18.93 -2.61 11.11
CA ILE A 13 -17.66 -3.34 11.02
C ILE A 13 -16.59 -2.57 11.79
N THR A 14 -15.63 -3.29 12.35
CA THR A 14 -14.50 -2.76 13.10
C THR A 14 -13.22 -2.79 12.26
N PHE A 15 -12.19 -2.09 12.72
CA PHE A 15 -10.85 -2.25 12.14
C PHE A 15 -10.30 -3.66 12.30
N GLY A 16 -10.66 -4.37 13.38
CA GLY A 16 -10.29 -5.77 13.55
C GLY A 16 -10.90 -6.67 12.46
N ASP A 17 -12.11 -6.34 12.00
CA ASP A 17 -12.76 -7.06 10.89
C ASP A 17 -12.04 -6.76 9.57
N LEU A 18 -11.64 -5.51 9.34
CA LEU A 18 -10.86 -5.13 8.16
C LEU A 18 -9.43 -5.71 8.18
N ASP A 19 -8.81 -5.87 9.33
CA ASP A 19 -7.52 -6.55 9.42
C ASP A 19 -7.67 -8.09 9.42
N ASN A 20 -8.90 -8.61 9.40
CA ASN A 20 -9.17 -10.04 9.47
C ASN A 20 -8.84 -10.74 8.15
N LYS A 21 -7.77 -11.54 8.18
CA LYS A 21 -7.35 -12.38 7.05
C LYS A 21 -8.43 -13.36 6.60
N ALA A 22 -9.37 -13.76 7.47
CA ALA A 22 -10.44 -14.71 7.15
C ALA A 22 -11.42 -14.21 6.07
N PHE A 23 -11.48 -12.89 5.80
CA PHE A 23 -12.30 -12.34 4.72
C PHE A 23 -11.77 -12.71 3.33
N TRP A 24 -10.45 -12.85 3.23
CA TRP A 24 -9.73 -13.18 2.00
C TRP A 24 -9.42 -14.66 1.91
N CYS A 25 -9.06 -15.23 3.05
CA CYS A 25 -8.45 -16.54 3.16
C CYS A 25 -9.38 -17.51 3.87
N ARG A 26 -9.29 -18.79 3.48
CA ARG A 26 -9.76 -19.87 4.35
C ARG A 26 -8.93 -19.87 5.64
N HIS A 27 -9.45 -20.46 6.72
CA HIS A 27 -8.74 -20.52 7.99
C HIS A 27 -7.33 -21.10 7.80
N GLY A 28 -6.29 -20.31 8.14
CA GLY A 28 -4.88 -20.68 8.02
C GLY A 28 -4.20 -20.37 6.67
N GLU A 29 -4.94 -19.97 5.63
CA GLU A 29 -4.40 -19.63 4.30
C GLU A 29 -3.74 -18.23 4.32
N LYS A 30 -2.57 -18.09 3.69
CA LYS A 30 -1.88 -16.80 3.58
C LYS A 30 -2.54 -15.92 2.50
N GLN A 31 -2.50 -14.60 2.68
CA GLN A 31 -3.16 -13.67 1.75
C GLN A 31 -2.61 -13.77 0.34
N GLU A 32 -1.31 -14.00 0.22
CA GLU A 32 -0.58 -14.15 -1.03
C GLU A 32 -1.02 -15.45 -1.75
N GLU A 33 -1.22 -16.54 -1.00
CA GLU A 33 -1.74 -17.82 -1.52
C GLU A 33 -3.20 -17.66 -1.99
N ALA A 34 -4.04 -16.99 -1.19
CA ALA A 34 -5.41 -16.68 -1.55
C ALA A 34 -5.49 -15.81 -2.82
N PHE A 35 -4.59 -14.84 -2.96
CA PHE A 35 -4.49 -14.00 -4.15
C PHE A 35 -4.15 -14.82 -5.40
N ILE A 36 -3.10 -15.66 -5.35
CA ILE A 36 -2.71 -16.51 -6.48
C ILE A 36 -3.89 -17.38 -6.92
N LYS A 37 -4.56 -18.04 -5.97
CA LYS A 37 -5.71 -18.89 -6.25
C LYS A 37 -6.86 -18.11 -6.90
N ALA A 38 -7.17 -16.91 -6.39
CA ALA A 38 -8.20 -16.05 -6.96
C ALA A 38 -7.82 -15.60 -8.37
N PHE A 39 -6.57 -15.18 -8.58
CA PHE A 39 -6.04 -14.75 -9.86
C PHE A 39 -6.11 -15.87 -10.91
N THR A 40 -5.60 -17.07 -10.58
CA THR A 40 -5.67 -18.26 -11.45
C THR A 40 -7.11 -18.64 -11.78
N SER A 41 -8.03 -18.58 -10.80
CA SER A 41 -9.44 -18.87 -11.06
C SER A 41 -10.07 -17.86 -12.03
N LEU A 42 -9.76 -16.57 -11.88
CA LEU A 42 -10.22 -15.54 -12.81
C LEU A 42 -9.62 -15.70 -14.21
N GLN A 43 -8.35 -16.11 -14.32
CA GLN A 43 -7.73 -16.44 -15.61
C GLN A 43 -8.42 -17.62 -16.30
N GLN A 44 -8.70 -18.71 -15.58
CA GLN A 44 -9.43 -19.87 -16.11
C GLN A 44 -10.83 -19.50 -16.61
N GLN A 45 -11.48 -18.54 -15.96
CA GLN A 45 -12.76 -17.98 -16.37
C GLN A 45 -12.65 -16.91 -17.47
N LYS A 46 -11.44 -16.61 -17.96
CA LYS A 46 -11.14 -15.55 -18.94
C LYS A 46 -11.61 -14.16 -18.51
N ARG A 47 -11.54 -13.88 -17.20
CA ARG A 47 -11.95 -12.60 -16.59
C ARG A 47 -10.79 -11.68 -16.27
N VAL A 48 -9.57 -12.22 -16.17
CA VAL A 48 -8.33 -11.45 -16.00
C VAL A 48 -7.68 -11.24 -17.35
N LYS A 49 -7.26 -10.00 -17.62
CA LYS A 49 -6.55 -9.57 -18.84
C LYS A 49 -5.04 -9.79 -18.71
N SER A 50 -4.61 -11.01 -18.39
CA SER A 50 -3.19 -11.36 -18.29
C SER A 50 -3.01 -12.87 -18.44
N ASP A 51 -1.95 -13.27 -19.13
CA ASP A 51 -1.49 -14.65 -19.28
C ASP A 51 -0.34 -15.00 -18.32
N GLU A 52 -0.03 -14.10 -17.37
CA GLU A 52 1.05 -14.30 -16.39
C GLU A 52 0.75 -15.45 -15.44
N ILE A 53 1.78 -16.23 -15.13
CA ILE A 53 1.75 -17.29 -14.13
C ILE A 53 2.38 -16.75 -12.85
N LEU A 54 1.59 -16.75 -11.77
CA LEU A 54 2.02 -16.26 -10.46
C LEU A 54 2.27 -17.41 -9.49
N ALA A 55 3.36 -17.34 -8.75
CA ALA A 55 3.65 -18.22 -7.64
C ALA A 55 4.27 -17.44 -6.48
N ILE A 56 4.25 -17.99 -5.26
CA ILE A 56 4.99 -17.43 -4.13
C ILE A 56 6.49 -17.52 -4.43
N HIS A 57 7.22 -16.44 -4.20
CA HIS A 57 8.66 -16.44 -4.39
C HIS A 57 9.32 -17.39 -3.37
N PRO A 58 10.19 -18.33 -3.78
CA PRO A 58 10.82 -19.29 -2.87
C PRO A 58 11.56 -18.63 -1.69
N SER A 59 12.25 -17.52 -1.95
CA SER A 59 12.95 -16.73 -0.92
C SER A 59 12.03 -16.16 0.17
N LYS A 60 10.72 -16.02 -0.05
CA LYS A 60 9.77 -15.52 0.96
C LYS A 60 9.69 -16.45 2.18
N HIS A 61 9.95 -17.75 1.99
CA HIS A 61 9.92 -18.74 3.07
C HIS A 61 11.05 -18.55 4.09
N SER A 62 12.21 -18.06 3.66
CA SER A 62 13.39 -17.83 4.50
C SER A 62 13.63 -16.36 4.82
N ASN A 63 13.10 -15.44 4.02
CA ASN A 63 13.20 -14.00 4.21
C ASN A 63 11.80 -13.33 4.14
N PRO A 64 11.21 -12.94 5.29
CA PRO A 64 9.89 -12.30 5.30
C PRO A 64 9.87 -10.92 4.61
N TYR A 65 11.04 -10.29 4.41
CA TYR A 65 11.18 -9.00 3.72
C TYR A 65 11.37 -9.13 2.21
N HIS A 66 11.52 -10.36 1.69
CA HIS A 66 11.55 -10.58 0.25
C HIS A 66 10.18 -10.27 -0.35
N PRO A 67 10.08 -9.75 -1.59
CA PRO A 67 8.80 -9.62 -2.28
C PRO A 67 8.05 -10.95 -2.40
N ASP A 68 6.73 -10.87 -2.46
CA ASP A 68 5.84 -12.03 -2.29
C ASP A 68 5.87 -13.04 -3.43
N LEU A 69 6.02 -12.57 -4.67
CA LEU A 69 5.72 -13.34 -5.87
C LEU A 69 6.92 -13.52 -6.79
N ILE A 70 6.87 -14.61 -7.54
CA ILE A 70 7.58 -14.79 -8.80
C ILE A 70 6.56 -14.86 -9.95
N ILE A 71 6.85 -14.17 -11.04
CA ILE A 71 6.00 -14.01 -12.22
C ILE A 71 6.71 -14.68 -13.39
N ASN A 72 6.04 -15.64 -14.04
CA ASN A 72 6.59 -16.42 -15.15
C ASN A 72 7.97 -17.03 -14.86
N ASN A 73 8.24 -17.38 -13.59
CA ASN A 73 9.55 -17.86 -13.10
C ASN A 73 10.74 -16.92 -13.35
N GLN A 74 10.49 -15.64 -13.64
CA GLN A 74 11.54 -14.71 -14.05
C GLN A 74 11.49 -13.38 -13.29
N PHE A 75 10.31 -12.76 -13.19
CA PHE A 75 10.16 -11.43 -12.62
C PHE A 75 9.69 -11.49 -11.17
N ILE A 76 10.03 -10.47 -10.40
CA ILE A 76 9.67 -10.37 -8.99
C ILE A 76 8.40 -9.54 -8.86
N GLY A 77 7.48 -9.99 -8.01
CA GLY A 77 6.25 -9.27 -7.72
C GLY A 77 5.93 -9.16 -6.24
N GLU A 78 5.01 -8.27 -5.93
CA GLU A 78 4.49 -8.02 -4.59
C GLU A 78 2.96 -7.96 -4.65
N VAL A 79 2.27 -8.45 -3.63
CA VAL A 79 0.82 -8.32 -3.51
C VAL A 79 0.45 -7.34 -2.42
N LYS A 80 -0.33 -6.32 -2.78
CA LYS A 80 -0.98 -5.43 -1.82
C LYS A 80 -2.47 -5.69 -1.80
N THR A 81 -2.94 -6.24 -0.69
CA THR A 81 -4.37 -6.42 -0.43
C THR A 81 -4.96 -5.15 0.19
N LYS A 82 -6.14 -4.76 -0.27
CA LYS A 82 -6.88 -3.60 0.25
C LYS A 82 -8.36 -3.96 0.35
N ASN A 83 -8.96 -3.76 1.51
CA ASN A 83 -10.37 -4.05 1.74
C ASN A 83 -11.19 -2.89 2.32
N SER A 84 -10.56 -1.75 2.57
CA SER A 84 -11.26 -0.54 2.98
C SER A 84 -10.82 0.62 2.10
N PRO A 85 -11.77 1.40 1.54
CA PRO A 85 -11.45 2.61 0.82
C PRO A 85 -10.95 3.69 1.79
N LEU A 86 -10.09 4.57 1.31
CA LEU A 86 -9.84 5.84 1.99
C LEU A 86 -11.06 6.75 1.79
N PHE A 87 -12.06 6.66 2.67
CA PHE A 87 -13.30 7.45 2.54
C PHE A 87 -13.09 8.96 2.46
N MET A 88 -12.01 9.45 3.07
CA MET A 88 -11.65 10.87 3.05
C MET A 88 -10.86 11.27 1.79
N ALA A 89 -10.67 10.39 0.80
CA ALA A 89 -9.83 10.67 -0.36
C ALA A 89 -10.21 11.94 -1.14
N ASN A 90 -11.47 12.38 -1.05
CA ASN A 90 -11.92 13.65 -1.63
C ASN A 90 -11.13 14.86 -1.09
N THR A 91 -10.60 14.83 0.15
CA THR A 91 -9.74 15.91 0.67
C THR A 91 -8.40 16.01 -0.07
N TYR A 92 -8.05 14.97 -0.84
CA TYR A 92 -6.89 14.89 -1.71
C TYR A 92 -7.27 15.05 -3.19
N GLY A 93 -8.52 15.38 -3.50
CA GLY A 93 -9.02 15.47 -4.88
C GLY A 93 -9.21 14.12 -5.59
N ILE A 94 -9.18 13.00 -4.85
CA ILE A 94 -9.26 11.64 -5.41
C ILE A 94 -10.61 11.02 -5.03
N ASN A 95 -11.25 10.33 -5.98
CA ASN A 95 -12.51 9.63 -5.74
C ASN A 95 -12.29 8.45 -4.76
N PRO A 96 -12.96 8.42 -3.58
CA PRO A 96 -12.84 7.33 -2.62
C PRO A 96 -13.15 5.94 -3.18
N GLN A 97 -13.94 5.86 -4.27
CA GLN A 97 -14.21 4.61 -4.96
C GLN A 97 -12.95 3.91 -5.45
N PHE A 98 -11.95 4.68 -5.91
CA PHE A 98 -10.72 4.19 -6.55
C PHE A 98 -9.45 4.62 -5.81
N ALA A 99 -9.60 5.26 -4.65
CA ALA A 99 -8.46 5.69 -3.85
C ALA A 99 -7.66 4.50 -3.32
N LEU A 100 -6.36 4.49 -3.60
CA LEU A 100 -5.41 3.50 -3.12
C LEU A 100 -4.40 4.17 -2.19
N THR A 101 -4.27 3.65 -0.97
CA THR A 101 -3.19 4.04 -0.07
C THR A 101 -2.03 3.06 -0.16
N MET A 102 -0.84 3.55 -0.53
CA MET A 102 0.42 2.79 -0.53
C MET A 102 1.35 3.32 0.56
N ASP A 103 1.77 2.47 1.49
CA ASP A 103 2.61 2.89 2.61
C ASP A 103 3.94 3.48 2.12
N LEU A 104 4.35 4.63 2.65
CA LEU A 104 5.63 5.25 2.26
C LEU A 104 6.81 4.33 2.59
N LYS A 105 6.73 3.58 3.70
CA LYS A 105 7.74 2.59 4.05
C LYS A 105 7.88 1.48 3.00
N ASP A 106 6.80 1.13 2.31
CA ASP A 106 6.83 0.10 1.27
C ASP A 106 7.48 0.69 0.01
N SER A 107 7.04 1.86 -0.46
CA SER A 107 7.68 2.58 -1.58
C SER A 107 9.18 2.84 -1.33
N PHE A 108 9.56 3.22 -0.11
CA PHE A 108 10.96 3.41 0.29
C PHE A 108 11.79 2.13 0.14
N ASN A 109 11.24 0.98 0.56
CA ASN A 109 11.92 -0.31 0.40
C ASN A 109 12.00 -0.74 -1.07
N TYR A 110 10.98 -0.44 -1.87
CA TYR A 110 10.98 -0.74 -3.31
C TYR A 110 11.95 0.12 -4.09
N GLU A 111 12.13 1.38 -3.71
CA GLU A 111 13.16 2.24 -4.30
C GLU A 111 14.56 1.67 -4.10
N ARG A 112 14.85 1.11 -2.93
CA ARG A 112 16.14 0.45 -2.69
C ARG A 112 16.35 -0.77 -3.59
N LEU A 113 15.31 -1.57 -3.84
CA LEU A 113 15.38 -2.68 -4.80
C LEU A 113 15.62 -2.17 -6.22
N LEU A 114 14.88 -1.12 -6.63
CA LEU A 114 15.01 -0.50 -7.95
C LEU A 114 16.42 0.06 -8.16
N ASN A 115 16.97 0.75 -7.18
CA ASN A 115 18.34 1.30 -7.21
C ASN A 115 19.41 0.20 -7.29
N ASN A 116 19.10 -1.01 -6.80
CA ASN A 116 19.95 -2.19 -6.92
C ASN A 116 19.68 -2.98 -8.24
N GLY A 117 18.94 -2.40 -9.19
CA GLY A 117 18.65 -2.99 -10.49
C GLY A 117 17.49 -3.99 -10.51
N THR A 118 16.68 -4.05 -9.44
CA THR A 118 15.51 -4.94 -9.35
C THR A 118 14.22 -4.13 -9.35
N ASP A 119 13.54 -4.08 -10.50
CA ASP A 119 12.18 -3.56 -10.57
C ASP A 119 11.18 -4.64 -10.17
N ILE A 120 10.17 -4.25 -9.39
CA ILE A 120 9.13 -5.17 -8.90
C ILE A 120 7.80 -4.83 -9.56
N THR A 121 7.02 -5.86 -9.87
CA THR A 121 5.63 -5.66 -10.30
C THR A 121 4.69 -5.74 -9.09
N ILE A 122 4.00 -4.65 -8.80
CA ILE A 122 3.06 -4.56 -7.70
C ILE A 122 1.67 -4.95 -8.21
N TYR A 123 1.09 -6.00 -7.64
CA TYR A 123 -0.31 -6.36 -7.81
C TYR A 123 -1.14 -5.77 -6.68
N ILE A 124 -2.16 -5.01 -7.00
CA ILE A 124 -3.10 -4.45 -6.04
C ILE A 124 -4.40 -5.24 -6.11
N TRP A 125 -4.69 -6.00 -5.06
CA TRP A 125 -5.92 -6.79 -4.93
C TRP A 125 -6.91 -6.07 -4.01
N VAL A 126 -8.00 -5.60 -4.61
CA VAL A 126 -9.02 -4.78 -3.96
C VAL A 126 -10.30 -5.59 -3.77
N LYS A 127 -10.90 -5.45 -2.59
CA LYS A 127 -12.26 -5.94 -2.28
C LYS A 127 -12.87 -5.12 -1.15
N TRP A 128 -13.64 -4.08 -1.47
CA TRP A 128 -14.23 -3.18 -0.46
C TRP A 128 -15.23 -3.92 0.42
N GLU A 129 -14.90 -4.01 1.70
CA GLU A 129 -15.74 -4.54 2.76
C GLU A 129 -16.44 -3.39 3.49
N ALA A 130 -15.68 -2.35 3.84
CA ALA A 130 -16.25 -1.09 4.28
C ALA A 130 -16.79 -0.31 3.08
N MET A 131 -18.08 0.05 3.12
CA MET A 131 -18.69 0.86 2.06
C MET A 131 -19.32 2.14 2.55
N ILE A 132 -19.54 2.28 3.85
CA ILE A 132 -20.05 3.51 4.46
C ILE A 132 -19.15 3.88 5.63
N MET A 133 -18.78 5.15 5.71
CA MET A 133 -18.19 5.75 6.91
C MET A 133 -19.11 6.85 7.40
N LYS A 134 -19.55 6.77 8.67
CA LYS A 134 -20.31 7.83 9.34
C LYS A 134 -19.42 8.52 10.35
N THR A 135 -19.31 9.83 10.24
CA THR A 135 -18.71 10.70 11.24
C THR A 135 -19.84 11.46 11.96
N LYS A 136 -19.52 12.28 12.96
CA LYS A 136 -20.51 13.17 13.60
C LYS A 136 -21.21 14.12 12.61
N TYR A 137 -20.54 14.50 11.52
CA TYR A 137 -21.00 15.58 10.63
C TYR A 137 -21.31 15.12 9.20
N ASN A 138 -20.70 14.03 8.76
CA ASN A 138 -20.71 13.58 7.37
C ASN A 138 -20.90 12.07 7.28
N GLN A 139 -21.55 11.65 6.19
CA GLN A 139 -21.60 10.26 5.76
C GLN A 139 -20.94 10.13 4.39
N TYR A 140 -19.98 9.22 4.29
CA TYR A 140 -19.27 8.90 3.05
C TYR A 140 -19.71 7.52 2.59
N ARG A 141 -19.87 7.32 1.28
CA ARG A 141 -20.30 6.05 0.69
C ARG A 141 -19.54 5.75 -0.59
N VAL A 142 -19.13 4.50 -0.75
CA VAL A 142 -18.63 3.94 -2.01
C VAL A 142 -19.55 2.79 -2.45
N LYS A 143 -19.42 2.38 -3.71
CA LYS A 143 -20.01 1.14 -4.23
C LYS A 143 -19.07 -0.04 -3.96
N GLN A 144 -19.62 -1.25 -4.08
CA GLN A 144 -18.82 -2.47 -4.08
C GLN A 144 -17.75 -2.39 -5.18
N LEU A 145 -16.50 -2.63 -4.81
CA LEU A 145 -15.39 -2.78 -5.75
C LEU A 145 -14.62 -4.04 -5.38
N ALA A 146 -14.40 -4.87 -6.38
CA ALA A 146 -13.48 -5.98 -6.33
C ALA A 146 -12.71 -6.00 -7.64
N GLY A 147 -11.38 -6.00 -7.57
CA GLY A 147 -10.55 -5.90 -8.76
C GLY A 147 -9.09 -6.21 -8.51
N VAL A 148 -8.34 -6.33 -9.60
CA VAL A 148 -6.90 -6.52 -9.62
C VAL A 148 -6.30 -5.50 -10.57
N TRP A 149 -5.37 -4.70 -10.06
CA TRP A 149 -4.54 -3.79 -10.85
C TRP A 149 -3.09 -4.22 -10.75
N ARG A 150 -2.29 -3.86 -11.74
CA ARG A 150 -0.83 -4.02 -11.70
C ARG A 150 -0.10 -2.75 -12.11
N THR A 151 1.09 -2.55 -11.57
CA THR A 151 2.06 -1.54 -12.01
C THR A 151 3.48 -2.03 -11.73
N PRO A 152 4.45 -1.81 -12.62
CA PRO A 152 5.86 -1.81 -12.24
C PRO A 152 6.11 -0.71 -11.19
N PHE A 153 7.02 -0.94 -10.24
CA PHE A 153 7.37 0.08 -9.26
C PHE A 153 8.12 1.24 -9.92
N SER A 154 8.95 0.99 -10.94
CA SER A 154 9.58 2.05 -11.73
C SER A 154 8.57 3.04 -12.32
N THR A 155 7.47 2.57 -12.90
CA THR A 155 6.37 3.41 -13.41
C THR A 155 5.71 4.22 -12.29
N LEU A 156 5.44 3.58 -11.14
CA LEU A 156 4.88 4.26 -9.97
C LEU A 156 5.84 5.35 -9.47
N ARG A 157 7.13 5.05 -9.37
CA ARG A 157 8.17 5.96 -8.90
C ARG A 157 8.38 7.14 -9.84
N GLU A 158 8.36 6.90 -11.15
CA GLU A 158 8.41 7.96 -12.16
C GLU A 158 7.22 8.92 -12.00
N HIS A 159 6.01 8.39 -11.79
CA HIS A 159 4.85 9.23 -11.48
C HIS A 159 5.04 9.97 -10.15
N GLU A 160 5.49 9.32 -9.09
CA GLU A 160 5.76 9.96 -7.78
C GLU A 160 6.70 11.17 -7.92
N LEU A 161 7.69 11.11 -8.79
CA LEU A 161 8.64 12.20 -9.01
C LEU A 161 8.08 13.31 -9.91
N LYS A 162 7.33 12.97 -10.96
CA LYS A 162 6.77 13.95 -11.92
C LYS A 162 5.52 14.66 -11.41
N SER A 163 4.65 13.94 -10.70
CA SER A 163 3.43 14.46 -10.10
C SER A 163 3.26 13.81 -8.73
N PRO A 164 3.93 14.39 -7.70
CA PRO A 164 3.97 13.80 -6.38
C PRO A 164 2.56 13.58 -5.81
N PRO A 165 2.17 12.32 -5.52
CA PRO A 165 0.85 12.04 -4.96
C PRO A 165 0.73 12.66 -3.55
N PRO A 166 -0.49 12.97 -3.10
CA PRO A 166 -0.72 13.45 -1.74
C PRO A 166 -0.27 12.43 -0.68
N ILE A 167 0.24 12.92 0.45
CA ILE A 167 0.61 12.08 1.59
C ILE A 167 -0.51 12.12 2.64
N HIS A 168 -1.07 10.95 2.93
CA HIS A 168 -1.99 10.74 4.04
C HIS A 168 -1.24 10.34 5.30
N TRP A 169 -1.27 11.22 6.32
CA TRP A 169 -0.73 10.92 7.64
C TRP A 169 -1.79 10.29 8.54
N TYR A 170 -1.46 9.10 9.06
CA TYR A 170 -2.28 8.40 10.03
C TYR A 170 -2.29 9.15 11.36
N LYS A 171 -3.45 9.17 12.02
CA LYS A 171 -3.66 9.94 13.27
C LYS A 171 -3.70 9.04 14.51
N GLU A 172 -3.69 7.74 14.31
CA GLU A 172 -3.70 6.74 15.37
C GLU A 172 -2.43 6.88 16.24
N PRO A 173 -2.55 6.92 17.58
CA PRO A 173 -1.39 7.14 18.46
C PRO A 173 -0.24 6.15 18.25
N PHE A 174 -0.54 4.88 17.97
CA PHE A 174 0.48 3.84 17.72
C PHE A 174 1.20 3.96 16.38
N ARG A 175 0.70 4.82 15.48
CA ARG A 175 1.30 5.18 14.18
C ARG A 175 2.01 6.53 14.23
N LYS A 176 2.06 7.21 15.38
CA LYS A 176 2.77 8.49 15.48
C LYS A 176 4.27 8.28 15.20
N PRO A 177 4.84 8.96 14.20
CA PRO A 177 6.26 8.83 13.90
C PRO A 177 7.12 9.63 14.88
N PRO A 178 8.38 9.19 15.14
CA PRO A 178 9.40 10.09 15.67
C PRO A 178 9.75 11.16 14.62
N GLU A 179 10.32 12.26 15.11
CA GLU A 179 10.89 13.32 14.28
C GLU A 179 12.38 13.43 14.61
N TYR A 180 13.19 13.67 13.59
CA TYR A 180 14.64 13.75 13.70
C TYR A 180 15.10 15.13 13.28
N SER A 181 15.94 15.78 14.08
CA SER A 181 16.60 17.02 13.65
C SER A 181 17.59 16.70 12.53
N VAL A 182 17.66 17.55 11.50
CA VAL A 182 18.67 17.42 10.44
C VAL A 182 20.09 17.65 10.98
N SER A 183 20.22 18.37 12.10
CA SER A 183 21.50 18.59 12.78
C SER A 183 21.96 17.44 13.68
N ASP A 184 21.13 16.40 13.85
CA ASP A 184 21.46 15.27 14.72
C ASP A 184 22.36 14.28 13.97
N GLU A 185 23.64 14.29 14.30
CA GLU A 185 24.64 13.39 13.70
C GLU A 185 24.33 11.91 13.93
N GLN A 186 23.60 11.55 14.99
CA GLN A 186 23.25 10.16 15.27
C GLN A 186 22.34 9.56 14.18
N HIS A 187 21.49 10.39 13.57
CA HIS A 187 20.46 9.97 12.63
C HIS A 187 20.73 10.42 11.19
N ASN A 188 21.86 11.08 10.94
CA ASN A 188 22.15 11.76 9.67
C ASN A 188 22.00 10.86 8.42
N VAL A 189 22.49 9.62 8.46
CA VAL A 189 22.38 8.68 7.33
C VAL A 189 20.91 8.38 7.03
N TRP A 190 20.14 8.04 8.08
CA TRP A 190 18.71 7.75 7.95
C TRP A 190 17.92 8.96 7.45
N VAL A 191 18.18 10.13 8.04
CA VAL A 191 17.54 11.40 7.69
C VAL A 191 17.81 11.76 6.23
N ASN A 192 19.06 11.63 5.78
CA ASN A 192 19.44 11.90 4.39
C ASN A 192 18.77 10.93 3.42
N GLU A 193 18.71 9.64 3.74
CA GLU A 193 17.98 8.68 2.93
C GLU A 193 16.49 9.02 2.79
N LEU A 194 15.84 9.43 3.89
CA LEU A 194 14.44 9.83 3.86
C LEU A 194 14.21 11.11 3.04
N ILE A 195 15.05 12.12 3.20
CA ILE A 195 14.94 13.38 2.43
C ILE A 195 15.15 13.09 0.94
N ASN A 196 16.13 12.27 0.58
CA ASN A 196 16.40 11.91 -0.81
C ASN A 196 15.24 11.13 -1.43
N PHE A 197 14.60 10.24 -0.68
CA PHE A 197 13.42 9.50 -1.12
C PHE A 197 12.19 10.40 -1.27
N GLU A 198 11.88 11.22 -0.26
CA GLU A 198 10.71 12.08 -0.24
C GLU A 198 11.04 13.42 0.45
N PRO A 199 11.43 14.44 -0.33
CA PRO A 199 11.83 15.74 0.20
C PRO A 199 10.74 16.43 1.03
N ARG A 200 9.46 16.11 0.79
CA ARG A 200 8.31 16.68 1.53
C ARG A 200 8.24 16.20 2.99
N LEU A 201 9.09 15.25 3.41
CA LEU A 201 9.21 14.85 4.81
C LEU A 201 9.97 15.88 5.68
N LEU A 202 10.72 16.77 5.05
CA LEU A 202 11.45 17.85 5.74
C LEU A 202 10.50 19.01 6.05
N ASP A 203 10.37 19.34 7.33
CA ASP A 203 9.78 20.61 7.75
C ASP A 203 10.86 21.70 7.73
N HIS A 204 10.71 22.65 6.79
CA HIS A 204 11.65 23.76 6.62
C HIS A 204 11.63 24.78 7.76
N ASN A 205 10.61 24.78 8.63
CA ASN A 205 10.54 25.69 9.76
C ASN A 205 11.31 25.16 10.97
N SER A 206 11.10 23.88 11.30
CA SER A 206 11.76 23.22 12.44
C SER A 206 13.10 22.59 12.07
N TYR A 207 13.43 22.48 10.77
CA TYR A 207 14.56 21.70 10.27
C TYR A 207 14.57 20.28 10.82
N SER A 208 13.39 19.67 10.90
CA SER A 208 13.20 18.28 11.30
C SER A 208 12.57 17.45 10.18
N VAL A 209 12.93 16.17 10.15
CA VAL A 209 12.33 15.19 9.25
C VAL A 209 11.36 14.33 10.02
N LYS A 210 10.13 14.28 9.52
CA LYS A 210 9.09 13.41 10.06
C LYS A 210 9.25 12.00 9.48
N ASN A 211 9.43 11.03 10.36
CA ASN A 211 9.67 9.66 9.92
C ASN A 211 8.42 9.01 9.28
N ILE A 212 8.62 7.99 8.44
CA ILE A 212 7.55 7.28 7.73
C ILE A 212 7.00 6.06 8.49
N THR A 213 7.60 5.72 9.64
CA THR A 213 7.14 4.64 10.52
C THR A 213 7.12 5.03 12.00
N SER A 214 6.43 4.25 12.84
CA SER A 214 6.22 4.60 14.24
C SER A 214 7.40 4.34 15.17
N LYS A 215 8.40 3.55 14.75
CA LYS A 215 9.59 3.26 15.55
C LYS A 215 10.90 3.74 14.92
N GLY A 216 10.85 4.56 13.87
CA GLY A 216 12.08 4.97 13.21
C GLY A 216 12.63 3.87 12.32
N TYR A 217 13.87 3.50 12.60
CA TYR A 217 14.59 2.47 11.89
C TYR A 217 15.27 1.49 12.85
N SER A 218 15.63 0.32 12.33
CA SER A 218 16.53 -0.63 12.96
C SER A 218 17.78 -0.80 12.09
N ASN A 219 18.89 -1.19 12.70
CA ASN A 219 20.11 -1.53 11.98
C ASN A 219 20.31 -3.04 12.03
N ASP A 220 20.44 -3.68 10.87
CA ASP A 220 20.89 -5.07 10.74
C ASP A 220 22.00 -5.15 9.69
N LYS A 221 23.15 -5.72 10.06
CA LYS A 221 24.34 -5.87 9.19
C LYS A 221 24.74 -4.59 8.44
N ASN A 222 24.73 -3.45 9.13
CA ASN A 222 25.03 -2.11 8.59
C ASN A 222 24.03 -1.61 7.54
N GLN A 223 22.84 -2.20 7.47
CA GLN A 223 21.73 -1.72 6.66
C GLN A 223 20.60 -1.24 7.55
N LEU A 224 20.10 -0.04 7.26
CA LEU A 224 19.01 0.58 8.00
C LEU A 224 17.69 0.08 7.43
N TYR A 225 16.76 -0.36 8.26
CA TYR A 225 15.43 -0.83 7.85
C TYR A 225 14.35 -0.02 8.56
N THR A 226 13.26 0.28 7.85
CA THR A 226 12.07 0.88 8.47
C THR A 226 11.56 0.00 9.61
N SER A 227 11.27 0.57 10.78
CA SER A 227 10.80 -0.18 11.95
C SER A 227 9.45 0.34 12.46
N GLY A 228 8.56 -0.57 12.84
CA GLY A 228 7.23 -0.27 13.38
C GLY A 228 6.10 -0.23 12.35
N HIS A 229 4.98 0.40 12.73
CA HIS A 229 3.82 0.57 11.85
C HIS A 229 4.08 1.68 10.84
N SER A 230 3.42 1.64 9.69
CA SER A 230 3.42 2.77 8.76
C SER A 230 2.74 3.98 9.38
N SER A 231 3.38 5.15 9.27
CA SER A 231 2.88 6.43 9.78
C SER A 231 2.18 7.24 8.68
N CYS A 232 2.42 6.91 7.42
CA CYS A 232 1.81 7.60 6.29
C CYS A 232 1.81 6.75 5.01
N SER A 233 0.95 7.16 4.08
CA SER A 233 0.83 6.53 2.77
C SER A 233 0.67 7.57 1.68
N TYR A 234 1.16 7.27 0.48
CA TYR A 234 0.75 7.97 -0.72
C TYR A 234 -0.70 7.62 -1.02
N VAL A 235 -1.44 8.59 -1.54
CA VAL A 235 -2.81 8.40 -2.02
C VAL A 235 -2.80 8.47 -3.54
N PHE A 236 -3.07 7.33 -4.17
CA PHE A 236 -3.15 7.17 -5.62
C PHE A 236 -4.60 7.00 -6.07
N ASP A 237 -4.83 7.19 -7.37
CA ASP A 237 -6.10 6.89 -8.03
C ASP A 237 -5.94 5.67 -8.95
N LEU A 238 -6.61 4.56 -8.61
CA LEU A 238 -6.64 3.33 -9.42
C LEU A 238 -7.33 3.51 -10.78
N SER A 239 -7.98 4.65 -11.03
CA SER A 239 -8.51 4.98 -12.35
C SER A 239 -7.46 5.57 -13.29
N ASN A 240 -6.29 5.98 -12.78
CA ASN A 240 -5.19 6.47 -13.60
C ASN A 240 -4.55 5.33 -14.40
N SER A 241 -4.93 5.21 -15.68
CA SER A 241 -4.45 4.18 -16.60
C SER A 241 -2.98 4.33 -17.03
N ASP A 242 -2.38 5.52 -16.83
CA ASP A 242 -0.96 5.75 -17.14
C ASP A 242 -0.06 5.11 -16.08
N VAL A 243 -0.61 4.83 -14.89
CA VAL A 243 0.10 4.19 -13.77
C VAL A 243 -0.39 2.76 -13.58
N PHE A 244 -1.70 2.55 -13.51
CA PHE A 244 -2.28 1.27 -13.14
C PHE A 244 -2.94 0.59 -14.32
N THR A 245 -2.42 -0.59 -14.67
CA THR A 245 -3.10 -1.48 -15.62
C THR A 245 -4.16 -2.28 -14.88
N GLU A 246 -5.43 -2.05 -15.20
CA GLU A 246 -6.54 -2.86 -14.70
C GLU A 246 -6.55 -4.24 -15.37
N LEU A 247 -6.36 -5.29 -14.57
CA LEU A 247 -6.42 -6.68 -15.01
C LEU A 247 -7.83 -7.25 -14.88
N TYR A 248 -8.56 -6.86 -13.84
CA TYR A 248 -9.94 -7.27 -13.58
C TYR A 248 -10.63 -6.24 -12.69
N SER A 249 -11.92 -5.99 -12.93
CA SER A 249 -12.79 -5.24 -12.03
C SER A 249 -14.23 -5.74 -12.17
N ASN A 250 -14.97 -5.77 -11.06
CA ASN A 250 -16.41 -6.06 -11.07
C ASN A 250 -17.26 -4.82 -11.41
N VAL A 251 -16.64 -3.64 -11.48
CA VAL A 251 -17.29 -2.40 -11.91
C VAL A 251 -17.00 -2.23 -13.39
N LEU A 252 -18.06 -2.16 -14.20
CA LEU A 252 -17.95 -1.75 -15.60
C LEU A 252 -17.52 -0.28 -15.63
N ARG A 253 -16.39 -0.02 -16.30
CA ARG A 253 -15.94 1.32 -16.68
C ARG A 253 -16.41 1.64 -18.09
#